data_AF-A0A846NC09-F1
#
_entry.id   AF-A0A846NC09-F1
#
_cell.length_a   1.000
_cell.length_b   1.000
_cell.length_c   1.000
_cell.angle_alpha   90.00
_cell.angle_beta   90.00
_cell.angle_gamma   90.00
#
_symmetry.space_group_name_H-M   'P 1'
#
loop_
_entity.id
_entity.type
_entity.pdbx_description
1 polymer ?
#
loop_
_entity_poly.entity_id
_entity_poly.type
_entity_poly.pdbx_seq_one_letter_code
_entity_poly.pdbx_strand_id
1 'polypeptide(L)'
;MASFKIRGRRLKAIHVVASPPERDVELLDFSGLRRRAYRMAMACGVFGGSIIFHPFRRFNEDDILEDVEEGFSHQRAPACWYLSPHFHIIGYGWVHRVAENYVHNGWVIKNLGVRKSVRATAHYQLSHCGVNKRFHTVVWFGALSYGKLRAPPYPEQKHPCPMCGREMRRVRFVDPGDASIVESSLEEEELFYVDPGVFCYVESISRLAAGGG
;
A
#
# COMPACT_ATOMS: atom_id res chain seq x y z
N MET A 1 -4.83 -22.35 -6.51
CA MET A 1 -3.98 -21.34 -5.82
C MET A 1 -2.51 -21.67 -6.07
N ALA A 2 -1.75 -20.75 -6.66
CA ALA A 2 -0.30 -20.87 -6.75
C ALA A 2 0.31 -20.80 -5.34
N SER A 3 1.14 -21.79 -5.00
CA SER A 3 1.84 -21.85 -3.71
C SER A 3 3.26 -21.35 -3.88
N PHE A 4 3.70 -20.44 -3.03
CA PHE A 4 5.11 -20.04 -3.02
C PHE A 4 5.99 -21.23 -2.60
N LYS A 5 6.95 -21.60 -3.45
CA LYS A 5 7.86 -22.73 -3.23
C LYS A 5 9.29 -22.23 -3.12
N ILE A 6 10.01 -22.69 -2.11
CA ILE A 6 11.47 -22.54 -2.02
C ILE A 6 12.07 -23.94 -1.95
N ARG A 7 13.04 -24.22 -2.85
CA ARG A 7 13.71 -25.54 -2.96
C ARG A 7 12.71 -26.71 -3.01
N GLY A 8 11.64 -26.55 -3.78
CA GLY A 8 10.59 -27.57 -3.94
C GLY A 8 9.55 -27.65 -2.81
N ARG A 9 9.79 -27.04 -1.64
CA ARG A 9 8.85 -27.06 -0.51
C ARG A 9 7.83 -25.94 -0.59
N ARG A 10 6.54 -26.27 -0.45
CA ARG A 10 5.46 -25.30 -0.31
C ARG A 10 5.55 -24.63 1.05
N LEU A 11 5.58 -23.30 1.06
CA LEU A 11 5.53 -22.52 2.28
C LEU A 11 4.11 -21.98 2.50
N LYS A 12 3.69 -21.94 3.77
CA LYS A 12 2.46 -21.26 4.16
C LYS A 12 2.78 -19.80 4.47
N ALA A 13 1.84 -18.91 4.17
CA ALA A 13 1.99 -17.51 4.51
C ALA A 13 2.00 -17.33 6.04
N ILE A 14 2.90 -16.49 6.51
CA ILE A 14 3.01 -16.09 7.92
C ILE A 14 2.67 -14.60 8.06
N HIS A 15 2.25 -14.23 9.26
CA HIS A 15 2.03 -12.85 9.66
C HIS A 15 3.09 -12.46 10.67
N VAL A 16 3.87 -11.43 10.35
CA VAL A 16 4.95 -10.94 11.20
C VAL A 16 4.72 -9.46 11.48
N VAL A 17 5.04 -9.03 12.69
CA VAL A 17 5.09 -7.61 13.06
C VAL A 17 6.54 -7.23 13.29
N ALA A 18 6.98 -6.14 12.68
CA ALA A 18 8.26 -5.51 12.94
C ALA A 18 8.01 -4.14 13.57
N SER A 19 8.44 -3.96 14.82
CA SER A 19 8.34 -2.69 15.53
C SER A 19 9.74 -2.07 15.67
N PRO A 20 9.91 -0.81 15.25
CA PRO A 20 11.15 -0.07 15.45
C PRO A 20 11.34 0.30 16.93
N PRO A 21 12.59 0.47 17.39
CA PRO A 21 12.87 1.19 18.62
C PRO A 21 12.59 2.69 18.43
N GLU A 22 12.31 3.40 19.53
CA GLU A 22 12.00 4.84 19.54
C GLU A 22 13.06 5.67 18.81
N ARG A 23 14.34 5.42 19.09
CA ARG A 23 15.48 6.04 18.40
C ARG A 23 15.36 6.01 16.87
N ASP A 24 14.88 4.91 16.29
CA ASP A 24 14.75 4.80 14.83
C ASP A 24 13.54 5.57 14.31
N VAL A 25 12.47 5.67 15.10
CA VAL A 25 11.29 6.49 14.78
C VAL A 25 11.66 7.97 14.73
N GLU A 26 12.53 8.42 15.63
CA GLU A 26 12.99 9.81 15.71
C GLU A 26 14.01 10.16 14.61
N LEU A 27 14.95 9.25 14.30
CA LEU A 27 16.08 9.55 13.43
C LEU A 27 15.84 9.26 11.95
N LEU A 28 14.90 8.38 11.60
CA LEU A 28 14.70 7.92 10.23
C LEU A 28 13.45 8.51 9.60
N ASP A 29 13.56 8.87 8.33
CA ASP A 29 12.40 9.13 7.51
C ASP A 29 11.60 7.84 7.26
N PHE A 30 10.36 7.98 6.78
CA PHE A 30 9.50 6.83 6.51
C PHE A 30 10.14 5.79 5.58
N SER A 31 10.87 6.23 4.56
CA SER A 31 11.52 5.32 3.61
C SER A 31 12.65 4.54 4.27
N GLY A 32 13.47 5.19 5.10
CA GLY A 32 14.52 4.57 5.90
C GLY A 32 13.95 3.60 6.94
N LEU A 33 12.90 3.99 7.64
CA LEU A 33 12.22 3.16 8.64
C LEU A 33 11.64 1.89 8.00
N ARG A 34 10.89 2.03 6.90
CA ARG A 34 10.35 0.89 6.14
C ARG A 34 11.46 -0.01 5.60
N ARG A 35 12.58 0.57 5.14
CA ARG A 35 13.75 -0.17 4.65
C ARG A 35 14.40 -0.99 5.76
N ARG A 36 14.57 -0.42 6.96
CA ARG A 36 15.05 -1.19 8.12
C ARG A 36 14.08 -2.27 8.53
N ALA A 37 12.78 -1.99 8.56
CA ALA A 37 11.77 -2.97 8.97
C ALA A 37 11.86 -4.29 8.20
N TYR A 38 11.86 -4.25 6.87
CA TYR A 38 11.99 -5.48 6.11
C TYR A 38 13.39 -6.10 6.17
N ARG A 39 14.46 -5.31 6.36
CA ARG A 39 15.82 -5.85 6.58
C ARG A 39 15.92 -6.64 7.88
N MET A 40 15.35 -6.13 8.96
CA MET A 40 15.33 -6.83 10.26
C MET A 40 14.47 -8.10 10.19
N ALA A 41 13.31 -8.03 9.51
CA ALA A 41 12.50 -9.21 9.25
C ALA A 41 13.27 -10.27 8.46
N MET A 42 14.02 -9.88 7.42
CA MET A 42 14.84 -10.80 6.63
C MET A 42 16.01 -11.38 7.45
N ALA A 43 16.67 -10.58 8.27
CA ALA A 43 17.71 -11.05 9.18
C ALA A 43 17.19 -12.10 10.17
N CYS A 44 15.91 -12.02 10.52
CA CYS A 44 15.19 -12.98 11.36
C CYS A 44 14.55 -14.15 10.58
N GLY A 45 14.87 -14.36 9.30
CA GLY A 45 14.43 -15.55 8.54
C GLY A 45 13.17 -15.38 7.69
N VAL A 46 12.66 -14.15 7.51
CA VAL A 46 11.62 -13.86 6.51
C VAL A 46 12.26 -13.77 5.12
N PHE A 47 11.74 -14.49 4.13
CA PHE A 47 12.30 -14.47 2.78
C PHE A 47 11.77 -13.34 1.90
N GLY A 48 10.56 -12.87 2.18
CA GLY A 48 9.88 -11.83 1.42
C GLY A 48 8.39 -11.84 1.67
N GLY A 49 7.72 -10.76 1.30
CA GLY A 49 6.31 -10.55 1.55
C GLY A 49 5.85 -9.16 1.15
N SER A 50 4.59 -8.87 1.42
CA SER A 50 4.11 -7.49 1.52
C SER A 50 4.42 -6.94 2.90
N ILE A 51 4.78 -5.66 2.98
CA ILE A 51 4.94 -4.91 4.22
C ILE A 51 3.95 -3.73 4.21
N ILE A 52 3.21 -3.56 5.30
CA ILE A 52 2.09 -2.62 5.44
C ILE A 52 2.33 -1.78 6.69
N PHE A 53 2.42 -0.46 6.51
CA PHE A 53 2.70 0.45 7.62
C PHE A 53 1.46 0.77 8.44
N HIS A 54 1.60 0.76 9.76
CA HIS A 54 0.57 1.14 10.72
C HIS A 54 1.16 2.18 11.68
N PRO A 55 0.69 3.44 11.65
CA PRO A 55 1.21 4.49 12.51
C PRO A 55 0.77 4.36 13.97
N PHE A 56 -0.40 3.77 14.21
CA PHE A 56 -1.04 3.73 15.53
C PHE A 56 -1.32 2.30 15.99
N ARG A 57 -1.32 2.08 17.30
CA ARG A 57 -1.87 0.88 17.95
C ARG A 57 -3.15 1.26 18.69
N ARG A 58 -4.12 0.35 18.73
CA ARG A 58 -5.30 0.47 19.58
C ARG A 58 -4.99 -0.11 20.96
N PHE A 59 -5.38 0.58 22.02
CA PHE A 59 -5.39 -0.02 23.35
C PHE A 59 -6.34 -1.23 23.39
N ASN A 60 -5.96 -2.25 24.15
CA ASN A 60 -6.88 -3.31 24.55
C ASN A 60 -7.72 -2.83 25.73
N GLU A 61 -8.88 -3.48 25.93
CA GLU A 61 -9.75 -3.20 27.08
C GLU A 61 -9.05 -3.48 28.44
N ASP A 62 -8.03 -4.33 28.41
CA ASP A 62 -7.22 -4.73 29.57
C ASP A 62 -5.96 -3.86 29.77
N ASP A 63 -5.66 -2.93 28.84
CA ASP A 63 -4.48 -2.07 28.98
C ASP A 63 -4.76 -1.00 30.05
N ILE A 64 -3.90 -0.96 31.08
CA ILE A 64 -3.99 0.03 32.17
C ILE A 64 -3.27 1.30 31.71
N LEU A 65 -4.00 2.42 31.68
CA LEU A 65 -3.40 3.75 31.48
C LEU A 65 -2.85 4.20 32.84
N GLU A 66 -1.52 4.21 33.01
CA GLU A 66 -0.87 4.59 34.27
C GLU A 66 -0.86 6.11 34.52
N ASP A 67 -1.17 6.93 33.50
CA ASP A 67 -1.07 8.40 33.53
C ASP A 67 -2.40 9.12 33.30
N VAL A 68 -3.48 8.71 33.97
CA VAL A 68 -4.64 9.60 34.18
C VAL A 68 -4.39 10.38 35.46
N GLU A 69 -4.17 11.70 35.32
CA GLU A 69 -4.08 12.68 36.41
C GLU A 69 -4.99 12.31 37.59
N GLU A 70 -4.46 12.45 38.82
CA GLU A 70 -5.13 12.17 40.09
C GLU A 70 -6.55 12.77 40.11
N GLY A 71 -7.55 11.94 39.81
CA GLY A 71 -8.95 12.39 39.72
C GLY A 71 -9.86 11.52 38.86
N PHE A 72 -9.31 10.70 37.94
CA PHE A 72 -10.09 9.76 37.12
C PHE A 72 -9.83 8.31 37.52
N SER A 73 -10.52 7.84 38.56
CA SER A 73 -10.53 6.44 38.98
C SER A 73 -10.99 5.51 37.84
N HIS A 74 -10.17 4.51 37.50
CA HIS A 74 -10.53 3.28 36.78
C HIS A 74 -11.58 3.42 35.66
N GLN A 75 -11.39 4.36 34.73
CA GLN A 75 -12.15 4.34 33.50
C GLN A 75 -11.45 3.40 32.52
N ARG A 76 -12.16 2.35 32.09
CA ARG A 76 -11.79 1.49 30.95
C ARG A 76 -11.17 2.38 29.87
N ALA A 77 -9.97 2.03 29.39
CA ALA A 77 -9.39 2.75 28.27
C ALA A 77 -10.46 2.82 27.18
N PRO A 78 -10.93 4.02 26.77
CA PRO A 78 -11.79 4.11 25.60
C PRO A 78 -11.05 3.44 24.44
N ALA A 79 -11.74 3.07 23.36
CA ALA A 79 -11.10 2.53 22.15
C ALA A 79 -10.21 3.60 21.47
N CYS A 80 -9.17 4.05 22.16
CA CYS A 80 -8.26 5.10 21.76
C CYS A 80 -7.05 4.47 21.07
N TRP A 81 -6.50 5.26 20.15
CA TRP A 81 -5.35 4.92 19.35
C TRP A 81 -4.18 5.75 19.84
N TYR A 82 -3.00 5.16 19.95
CA TYR A 82 -1.77 5.86 20.31
C TYR A 82 -0.69 5.67 19.26
N LEU A 83 0.19 6.66 19.15
CA LEU A 83 1.31 6.63 18.20
C LEU A 83 2.26 5.50 18.59
N SER A 84 2.32 4.49 17.74
CA SER A 84 3.19 3.33 17.90
C SER A 84 3.47 2.76 16.53
N PRO A 85 4.39 3.38 15.77
CA PRO A 85 4.67 2.99 14.39
C PRO A 85 5.13 1.54 14.34
N HIS A 86 4.50 0.72 13.49
CA HIS A 86 4.90 -0.66 13.29
C HIS A 86 4.57 -1.14 11.87
N PHE A 87 5.18 -2.25 11.49
CA PHE A 87 5.04 -2.82 10.17
C PHE A 87 4.49 -4.22 10.23
N HIS A 88 3.43 -4.40 9.47
CA HIS A 88 2.70 -5.63 9.33
C HIS A 88 3.15 -6.34 8.06
N ILE A 89 3.66 -7.56 8.18
CA ILE A 89 4.21 -8.34 7.08
C ILE A 89 3.34 -9.57 6.84
N ILE A 90 2.83 -9.73 5.61
CA ILE A 90 2.31 -11.00 5.13
C ILE A 90 3.35 -11.57 4.17
N GLY A 91 4.02 -12.63 4.60
CA GLY A 91 5.18 -13.14 3.85
C GLY A 91 5.40 -14.62 4.03
N TYR A 92 6.58 -15.08 3.62
CA TYR A 92 7.01 -16.46 3.71
C TYR A 92 8.37 -16.53 4.42
N GLY A 93 8.58 -17.58 5.21
CA GLY A 93 9.82 -17.79 5.96
C GLY A 93 9.55 -18.51 7.27
N TRP A 94 10.56 -18.51 8.14
CA TRP A 94 10.44 -18.98 9.52
C TRP A 94 11.20 -18.02 10.43
N VAL A 95 10.50 -17.42 11.38
CA VAL A 95 11.09 -16.40 12.25
C VAL A 95 11.98 -17.08 13.30
N HIS A 96 13.24 -16.64 13.37
CA HIS A 96 14.24 -17.08 14.33
C HIS A 96 15.19 -15.92 14.69
N ARG A 97 16.05 -16.11 15.70
CA ARG A 97 17.09 -15.13 16.09
C ARG A 97 16.56 -13.75 16.51
N VAL A 98 15.34 -13.71 17.03
CA VAL A 98 14.69 -12.44 17.42
C VAL A 98 15.36 -11.77 18.63
N ALA A 99 15.88 -12.55 19.58
CA ALA A 99 16.58 -12.05 20.75
C ALA A 99 17.92 -11.39 20.36
N GLU A 100 18.73 -12.07 19.55
CA GLU A 100 19.97 -11.52 18.99
C GLU A 100 19.70 -10.24 18.20
N ASN A 101 18.68 -10.26 17.32
CA ASN A 101 18.29 -9.08 16.57
C ASN A 101 17.92 -7.90 17.46
N TYR A 102 17.16 -8.15 18.54
CA TYR A 102 16.77 -7.14 19.51
C TYR A 102 17.98 -6.56 20.25
N VAL A 103 18.88 -7.41 20.77
CA VAL A 103 20.10 -6.95 21.45
C VAL A 103 20.95 -6.05 20.55
N HIS A 104 21.11 -6.41 19.28
CA HIS A 104 21.97 -5.65 18.36
C HIS A 104 21.32 -4.40 17.77
N ASN A 105 20.00 -4.40 17.58
CA ASN A 105 19.33 -3.37 16.76
C ASN A 105 18.15 -2.68 17.47
N GLY A 106 17.66 -3.20 18.59
CA GLY A 106 16.47 -2.73 19.29
C GLY A 106 15.13 -3.07 18.60
N TRP A 107 15.16 -3.71 17.42
CA TRP A 107 13.94 -4.04 16.68
C TRP A 107 13.24 -5.27 17.25
N VAL A 108 11.93 -5.14 17.48
CA VAL A 108 11.09 -6.25 17.91
C VAL A 108 10.47 -6.91 16.69
N ILE A 109 10.78 -8.18 16.47
CA ILE A 109 10.20 -9.00 15.41
C ILE A 109 9.31 -10.07 16.04
N LYS A 110 7.99 -9.94 15.86
CA LYS A 110 6.99 -10.85 16.43
C LYS A 110 6.35 -11.70 15.34
N ASN A 111 6.42 -13.02 15.48
CA ASN A 111 5.72 -13.95 14.62
C ASN A 111 4.30 -14.18 15.16
N LEU A 112 3.27 -13.76 14.40
CA LEU A 112 1.87 -14.00 14.73
C LEU A 112 1.36 -15.32 14.15
N GLY A 113 2.23 -16.08 13.49
CA GLY A 113 2.01 -17.44 13.05
C GLY A 113 1.46 -17.56 11.63
N VAL A 114 1.22 -18.80 11.24
CA VAL A 114 0.70 -19.16 9.91
C VAL A 114 -0.71 -18.60 9.72
N ARG A 115 -1.00 -18.04 8.54
CA ARG A 115 -2.33 -17.50 8.20
C ARG A 115 -3.20 -18.55 7.52
N LYS A 116 -4.44 -18.68 8.02
CA LYS A 116 -5.49 -19.48 7.37
C LYS A 116 -5.95 -18.82 6.05
N SER A 117 -6.06 -17.50 6.03
CA SER A 117 -6.50 -16.73 4.87
C SER A 117 -5.67 -15.46 4.71
N VAL A 118 -4.90 -15.40 3.62
CA VAL A 118 -4.15 -14.19 3.24
C VAL A 118 -5.10 -13.01 2.98
N ARG A 119 -6.23 -13.26 2.31
CA ARG A 119 -7.25 -12.23 2.03
C ARG A 119 -7.77 -11.59 3.30
N ALA A 120 -8.18 -12.40 4.28
CA ALA A 120 -8.74 -11.87 5.53
C ALA A 120 -7.70 -11.07 6.33
N THR A 121 -6.45 -11.57 6.41
CA THR A 121 -5.35 -10.85 7.07
C THR A 121 -5.01 -9.55 6.35
N ALA A 122 -4.95 -9.56 5.02
CA ALA A 122 -4.69 -8.35 4.24
C ALA A 122 -5.81 -7.33 4.43
N HIS A 123 -7.08 -7.74 4.33
CA HIS A 123 -8.24 -6.86 4.55
C HIS A 123 -8.21 -6.22 5.94
N TYR A 124 -7.97 -7.01 6.99
CA TYR A 124 -7.88 -6.50 8.36
C TYR A 124 -6.78 -5.44 8.48
N GLN A 125 -5.56 -5.73 8.01
CA GLN A 125 -4.45 -4.76 8.09
C GLN A 125 -4.73 -3.51 7.25
N LEU A 126 -5.32 -3.66 6.06
CA LEU A 126 -5.62 -2.51 5.20
C LEU A 126 -6.72 -1.61 5.76
N SER A 127 -7.61 -2.13 6.61
CA SER A 127 -8.71 -1.34 7.18
C SER A 127 -8.26 -0.24 8.15
N HIS A 128 -7.01 -0.26 8.61
CA HIS A 128 -6.47 0.69 9.60
C HIS A 128 -4.97 0.98 9.40
N CYS A 129 -4.47 0.76 8.18
CA CYS A 129 -3.10 1.10 7.82
C CYS A 129 -2.93 2.62 7.58
N GLY A 130 -1.68 3.07 7.62
CA GLY A 130 -1.36 4.46 7.28
C GLY A 130 -1.47 4.71 5.77
N VAL A 131 -2.21 5.74 5.37
CA VAL A 131 -2.35 6.16 3.97
C VAL A 131 -1.75 7.55 3.80
N ASN A 132 -0.96 7.74 2.73
CA ASN A 132 -0.32 9.01 2.42
C ASN A 132 -0.22 9.20 0.90
N LYS A 133 -0.42 10.43 0.42
CA LYS A 133 -0.36 10.74 -1.02
C LYS A 133 1.02 10.50 -1.66
N ARG A 134 2.10 10.66 -0.89
CA ARG A 134 3.49 10.58 -1.39
C ARG A 134 4.10 9.20 -1.26
N PHE A 135 3.54 8.33 -0.42
CA PHE A 135 4.17 7.07 -0.05
C PHE A 135 3.24 5.87 -0.22
N HIS A 136 3.77 4.79 -0.78
CA HIS A 136 3.03 3.52 -0.83
C HIS A 136 2.82 2.92 0.57
N THR A 137 1.55 2.70 0.90
CA THR A 137 1.10 1.97 2.10
C THR A 137 1.56 0.51 2.09
N VAL A 138 1.54 -0.13 0.91
CA VAL A 138 1.95 -1.53 0.73
C VAL A 138 3.14 -1.59 -0.21
N VAL A 139 4.21 -2.26 0.22
CA VAL A 139 5.39 -2.51 -0.61
C VAL A 139 5.74 -3.99 -0.58
N TRP A 140 6.26 -4.52 -1.68
CA TRP A 140 6.75 -5.89 -1.77
C TRP A 140 8.27 -5.96 -1.69
N PHE A 141 8.80 -6.90 -0.91
CA PHE A 141 10.25 -7.04 -0.67
C PHE A 141 10.75 -8.49 -0.74
N GLY A 142 12.08 -8.63 -0.72
CA GLY A 142 12.75 -9.91 -0.61
C GLY A 142 12.54 -10.77 -1.87
N ALA A 143 12.07 -12.00 -1.70
CA ALA A 143 11.75 -12.90 -2.81
C ALA A 143 10.48 -12.52 -3.58
N LEU A 144 9.65 -11.62 -3.02
CA LEU A 144 8.41 -11.15 -3.64
C LEU A 144 8.52 -9.72 -4.18
N SER A 145 9.73 -9.14 -4.23
CA SER A 145 9.92 -7.78 -4.75
C SER A 145 9.48 -7.66 -6.22
N TYR A 146 9.08 -6.46 -6.62
CA TYR A 146 8.56 -6.18 -7.96
C TYR A 146 9.48 -6.65 -9.10
N GLY A 147 10.81 -6.50 -8.96
CA GLY A 147 11.78 -6.96 -9.96
C GLY A 147 11.90 -8.48 -10.10
N LYS A 148 11.31 -9.26 -9.18
CA LYS A 148 11.24 -10.73 -9.25
C LYS A 148 9.91 -11.24 -9.82
N LEU A 149 8.92 -10.36 -9.96
CA LEU A 149 7.64 -10.72 -10.55
C LEU A 149 7.83 -10.86 -12.06
N ARG A 150 7.82 -12.11 -12.53
CA ARG A 150 7.74 -12.43 -13.95
C ARG A 150 6.28 -12.60 -14.35
N ALA A 151 5.60 -11.47 -14.52
CA ALA A 151 4.26 -11.46 -15.09
C ALA A 151 4.37 -11.24 -16.60
N PRO A 152 3.64 -12.01 -17.44
CA PRO A 152 3.45 -11.59 -18.82
C PRO A 152 2.78 -10.21 -18.82
N PRO A 153 3.05 -9.36 -19.82
CA PRO A 153 2.33 -8.11 -19.97
C PRO A 153 0.83 -8.40 -19.97
N TYR A 154 0.06 -7.55 -19.29
CA TYR A 154 -1.38 -7.67 -19.33
C TYR A 154 -1.81 -7.48 -20.78
N PRO A 155 -2.62 -8.39 -21.36
CA PRO A 155 -3.13 -8.18 -22.70
C PRO A 155 -3.93 -6.88 -22.67
N GLU A 156 -3.61 -5.96 -23.59
CA GLU A 156 -4.36 -4.73 -23.78
C GLU A 156 -5.80 -5.13 -24.10
N GLN A 157 -6.72 -4.89 -23.16
CA GLN A 157 -8.14 -5.12 -23.39
C GLN A 157 -8.64 -3.99 -24.26
N LYS A 158 -8.70 -4.23 -25.56
CA LYS A 158 -9.45 -3.35 -26.45
C LYS A 158 -10.90 -3.39 -26.00
N HIS A 159 -11.46 -2.23 -25.70
CA HIS A 159 -12.90 -2.07 -25.47
C HIS A 159 -13.50 -1.55 -26.77
N PRO A 160 -13.84 -2.42 -27.76
CA PRO A 160 -14.53 -1.98 -28.95
C PRO A 160 -15.95 -1.51 -28.59
N CYS A 161 -16.49 -0.63 -29.41
CA CYS A 161 -17.87 -0.19 -29.30
C CYS A 161 -18.81 -1.41 -29.41
N PRO A 162 -19.71 -1.66 -28.45
CA PRO A 162 -20.62 -2.82 -28.49
C PRO A 162 -21.61 -2.77 -29.66
N MET A 163 -21.84 -1.59 -30.24
CA MET A 163 -22.77 -1.40 -31.36
C MET A 163 -22.14 -1.65 -32.73
N CYS A 164 -20.88 -1.25 -32.91
CA CYS A 164 -20.25 -1.25 -34.24
C CYS A 164 -18.87 -1.92 -34.31
N GLY A 165 -18.33 -2.41 -33.19
CA GLY A 165 -17.06 -3.15 -33.14
C GLY A 165 -15.80 -2.29 -33.35
N ARG A 166 -15.93 -0.99 -33.63
CA ARG A 166 -14.79 -0.08 -33.80
C ARG A 166 -14.12 0.26 -32.47
N GLU A 167 -12.82 0.55 -32.52
CA GLU A 167 -12.04 0.98 -31.37
C GLU A 167 -12.57 2.31 -30.81
N MET A 168 -12.90 2.34 -29.51
CA MET A 168 -13.38 3.55 -28.85
C MET A 168 -12.22 4.53 -28.67
N ARG A 169 -12.46 5.80 -29.01
CA ARG A 169 -11.48 6.89 -28.85
C ARG A 169 -11.79 7.69 -27.60
N ARG A 170 -10.75 8.22 -26.95
CA ARG A 170 -10.89 9.12 -25.81
C ARG A 170 -11.47 10.45 -26.28
N VAL A 171 -12.58 10.87 -25.69
CA VAL A 171 -13.18 12.21 -25.88
C VAL A 171 -12.91 13.06 -24.64
N ARG A 172 -12.77 14.38 -24.83
CA ARG A 172 -12.65 15.36 -23.75
C ARG A 172 -13.92 16.19 -23.75
N PHE A 173 -14.56 16.33 -22.59
CA PHE A 173 -15.62 17.32 -22.42
C PHE A 173 -15.02 18.72 -22.54
N VAL A 174 -15.60 19.55 -23.41
CA VAL A 174 -15.22 20.97 -23.54
C VAL A 174 -16.48 21.76 -23.22
N ASP A 175 -16.43 22.57 -22.16
CA ASP A 175 -17.52 23.48 -21.83
C ASP A 175 -17.65 24.51 -22.97
N PRO A 176 -18.84 24.69 -23.57
CA PRO A 176 -19.07 25.70 -24.62
C PRO A 176 -18.73 27.14 -24.20
N GLY A 177 -18.64 27.43 -22.89
CA GLY A 177 -18.38 28.77 -22.36
C GLY A 177 -16.91 29.12 -22.15
N ASP A 178 -15.98 28.16 -22.23
CA ASP A 178 -14.56 28.39 -21.89
C ASP A 178 -13.65 28.28 -23.11
N ALA A 179 -13.46 29.40 -23.81
CA ALA A 179 -12.52 29.53 -24.92
C ALA A 179 -11.05 29.69 -24.46
N SER A 180 -10.75 29.51 -23.17
CA SER A 180 -9.38 29.55 -22.66
C SER A 180 -8.80 28.15 -22.50
N ILE A 181 -8.38 27.55 -23.62
CA ILE A 181 -7.50 26.39 -23.57
C ILE A 181 -6.12 26.87 -23.11
N VAL A 182 -5.94 26.96 -21.80
CA VAL A 182 -4.61 26.97 -21.20
C VAL A 182 -4.13 25.51 -21.19
N GLU A 183 -2.99 25.26 -21.82
CA GLU A 183 -2.20 24.05 -21.61
C GLU A 183 -1.86 23.92 -20.12
N SER A 184 -2.71 23.28 -19.33
CA SER A 184 -2.38 22.94 -17.96
C SER A 184 -2.91 21.57 -17.57
N SER A 185 -1.94 20.76 -17.13
CA SER A 185 -2.07 19.56 -16.30
C SER A 185 -2.97 18.43 -16.80
N LEU A 186 -2.30 17.44 -17.38
CA LEU A 186 -2.65 16.03 -17.34
C LEU A 186 -2.75 15.55 -15.87
N GLU A 187 -3.87 15.78 -15.20
CA GLU A 187 -4.24 15.01 -14.02
C GLU A 187 -5.66 14.46 -14.18
N GLU A 188 -5.83 13.28 -13.60
CA GLU A 188 -6.83 12.26 -13.88
C GLU A 188 -8.27 12.67 -13.51
N GLU A 189 -9.21 11.81 -13.91
CA GLU A 189 -10.58 11.68 -13.39
C GLU A 189 -11.66 12.58 -14.02
N GLU A 190 -12.44 11.97 -14.92
CA GLU A 190 -13.91 11.90 -14.87
C GLU A 190 -14.41 11.23 -16.17
N LEU A 191 -14.65 9.93 -16.09
CA LEU A 191 -15.15 9.08 -17.18
C LEU A 191 -16.67 9.07 -17.14
N PHE A 192 -17.32 9.84 -18.02
CA PHE A 192 -18.74 9.68 -18.29
C PHE A 192 -18.94 9.08 -19.69
N TYR A 193 -19.71 7.99 -19.76
CA TYR A 193 -20.21 7.42 -21.02
C TYR A 193 -21.54 8.11 -21.34
N VAL A 194 -21.58 9.02 -22.32
CA VAL A 194 -22.84 9.63 -22.79
C VAL A 194 -22.82 9.95 -24.30
N ASP A 195 -24.01 9.86 -24.90
CA ASP A 195 -24.42 10.09 -26.30
C ASP A 195 -24.00 11.48 -26.86
N PRO A 196 -23.75 11.65 -28.17
CA PRO A 196 -22.95 12.76 -28.70
C PRO A 196 -23.78 14.02 -28.94
N GLY A 197 -23.46 15.08 -28.19
CA GLY A 197 -23.94 16.44 -28.47
C GLY A 197 -22.85 17.50 -28.46
N VAL A 198 -21.76 17.34 -27.68
CA VAL A 198 -20.79 18.42 -27.43
C VAL A 198 -19.39 17.84 -27.14
N PHE A 199 -18.75 17.19 -28.12
CA PHE A 199 -17.38 16.68 -27.95
C PHE A 199 -16.53 16.91 -29.20
N CYS A 200 -15.32 17.46 -29.01
CA CYS A 200 -14.30 17.56 -30.05
C CYS A 200 -13.25 16.45 -29.85
N TYR A 201 -12.75 15.88 -30.95
CA TYR A 201 -11.70 14.86 -30.89
C TYR A 201 -10.36 15.51 -30.53
N VAL A 202 -9.53 14.80 -29.74
CA VAL A 202 -8.22 15.32 -29.33
C VAL A 202 -7.29 15.56 -30.54
N GLU A 203 -7.45 14.78 -31.62
CA GLU A 203 -6.71 14.95 -32.87
C GLU A 203 -7.12 16.18 -33.71
N SER A 204 -8.27 16.81 -33.44
CA SER A 204 -8.70 18.01 -34.19
C SER A 204 -8.11 19.31 -33.65
N ILE A 205 -7.51 19.31 -32.45
CA ILE A 205 -6.91 20.51 -31.84
C ILE A 205 -5.60 20.88 -32.54
N SER A 206 -4.82 19.90 -32.98
CA SER A 206 -3.52 20.13 -33.63
C SER A 206 -3.63 20.67 -35.07
N ARG A 207 -4.80 20.59 -35.71
CA ARG A 207 -5.03 21.18 -37.04
C ARG A 207 -5.62 22.60 -37.01
N LEU A 208 -6.23 23.02 -35.91
CA LEU A 208 -6.74 24.39 -35.75
C LEU A 208 -5.64 25.40 -35.40
N ALA A 209 -4.52 24.95 -34.83
CA ALA A 209 -3.38 25.81 -34.51
C ALA A 209 -2.46 26.13 -35.71
N ALA A 210 -2.67 25.52 -36.88
CA ALA A 210 -1.79 25.65 -38.05
C ALA A 210 -2.42 26.45 -39.22
N GLY A 211 -3.56 27.11 -39.03
CA GLY A 211 -4.30 27.84 -40.06
C GLY A 211 -4.69 29.24 -39.64
N GLY A 212 -3.71 30.07 -39.29
CA GLY A 212 -3.88 31.50 -39.07
C GLY A 212 -2.77 32.26 -39.80
N GLY A 213 -2.99 32.51 -41.09
CA GLY A 213 -2.26 33.47 -41.90
C GLY A 213 -3.23 34.54 -42.38
#